data_AF-R7BQ95-F1
#
_entry.id   AF-R7BQ95-F1
#
_cell.length_a   1.000
_cell.length_b   1.000
_cell.length_c   1.000
_cell.angle_alpha   90.00
_cell.angle_beta   90.00
_cell.angle_gamma   90.00
#
_symmetry.space_group_name_H-M   'P 1'
#
loop_
_entity.id
_entity.type
_entity.pdbx_description
1 polymer ?
#
loop_
_entity_poly.entity_id
_entity_poly.type
_entity_poly.pdbx_seq_one_letter_code
_entity_poly.pdbx_strand_id
1 'polypeptide(L)'
;MISAQYGNPYPKSRLEVICPFNNVYMTGDGKYIAMCDPEYDRDYNKIMGLIGRDDLIDDPKYVNCVKMNEANLNAEVVGIMDEALAKMTSEEALKLFKDAGIPIEPCQTPLDVYEDQNVWDNDYLVKIKYPEAERNIPTAPIQFDSVPAPEFIPTGKLGSSTVEVMRELGYSDDQIQAALADGSVTGETSLDDLVG
;
A
#
# COMPACT_ATOMS: atom_id res chain seq x y z
N MET A 1 -2.79 -8.61 15.00
CA MET A 1 -1.48 -9.28 14.78
C MET A 1 -1.55 -10.72 15.23
N ILE A 2 -1.99 -11.62 14.35
CA ILE A 2 -2.10 -13.06 14.63
C ILE A 2 -0.72 -13.68 14.94
N SER A 3 0.37 -13.10 14.43
CA SER A 3 1.74 -13.61 14.65
C SER A 3 2.25 -13.49 16.09
N ALA A 4 1.80 -12.51 16.87
CA ALA A 4 2.32 -12.24 18.21
C ALA A 4 2.04 -13.40 19.20
N GLN A 5 0.92 -14.11 19.01
CA GLN A 5 0.57 -15.28 19.83
C GLN A 5 1.49 -16.48 19.59
N TYR A 6 2.28 -16.46 18.50
CA TYR A 6 3.28 -17.47 18.16
C TYR A 6 4.69 -17.01 18.51
N GLY A 7 4.85 -16.05 19.43
CA GLY A 7 6.16 -15.62 19.92
C GLY A 7 6.93 -14.72 18.94
N ASN A 8 6.23 -14.01 18.06
CA ASN A 8 6.83 -13.09 17.09
C ASN A 8 6.51 -11.62 17.46
N PRO A 9 7.17 -11.06 18.50
CA PRO A 9 7.00 -9.66 18.91
C PRO A 9 7.68 -8.70 17.92
N TYR A 10 7.15 -7.47 17.83
CA TYR A 10 7.76 -6.38 17.07
C TYR A 10 8.41 -5.35 18.01
N PRO A 11 9.45 -4.61 17.57
CA PRO A 11 10.06 -4.65 16.24
C PRO A 11 10.91 -5.91 16.03
N LYS A 12 11.04 -6.34 14.77
CA LYS A 12 11.85 -7.50 14.39
C LYS A 12 12.62 -7.25 13.11
N SER A 13 13.72 -7.96 12.93
CA SER A 13 14.49 -7.91 11.69
C SER A 13 13.84 -8.77 10.60
N ARG A 14 13.98 -8.38 9.33
CA ARG A 14 13.64 -9.25 8.18
C ARG A 14 14.49 -10.53 8.13
N LEU A 15 15.63 -10.53 8.83
CA LEU A 15 16.52 -11.68 8.97
C LEU A 15 15.98 -12.73 9.97
N GLU A 16 14.99 -12.36 10.79
CA GLU A 16 14.35 -13.19 11.82
C GLU A 16 12.95 -13.66 11.37
N VAL A 17 12.74 -13.79 10.05
CA VAL A 17 11.46 -14.25 9.49
C VAL A 17 11.36 -15.77 9.55
N ILE A 18 10.20 -16.30 9.93
CA ILE A 18 9.96 -17.76 10.01
C ILE A 18 10.06 -18.41 8.63
N CYS A 19 9.48 -17.78 7.60
CA CYS A 19 9.57 -18.21 6.21
C CYS A 19 10.34 -17.15 5.41
N PRO A 20 11.57 -17.43 4.95
CA PRO A 20 12.31 -16.54 4.05
C PRO A 20 11.53 -16.18 2.78
N PHE A 21 10.67 -17.06 2.27
CA PHE A 21 9.83 -16.76 1.09
C PHE A 21 8.58 -15.92 1.38
N ASN A 22 8.38 -15.53 2.64
CA ASN A 22 7.37 -14.54 3.02
C ASN A 22 8.06 -13.28 3.58
N ASN A 23 8.78 -12.57 2.72
CA ASN A 23 9.72 -11.52 3.11
C ASN A 23 9.87 -10.46 2.00
N VAL A 24 10.60 -9.39 2.31
CA VAL A 24 10.94 -8.31 1.37
C VAL A 24 12.43 -8.36 1.01
N TYR A 25 12.70 -8.15 -0.27
CA TYR A 25 14.03 -8.22 -0.85
C TYR A 25 14.28 -7.04 -1.78
N MET A 26 15.52 -6.53 -1.78
CA MET A 26 15.92 -5.45 -2.67
C MET A 26 16.56 -6.02 -3.92
N THR A 27 16.16 -5.52 -5.08
CA THR A 27 16.73 -5.86 -6.38
C THR A 27 17.90 -4.94 -6.75
N GLY A 28 18.66 -5.31 -7.77
CA GLY A 28 19.88 -4.59 -8.20
C GLY A 28 19.62 -3.16 -8.70
N ASP A 29 18.39 -2.85 -9.11
CA ASP A 29 17.91 -1.52 -9.48
C ASP A 29 17.42 -0.69 -8.26
N GLY A 30 17.61 -1.19 -7.04
CA GLY A 30 17.28 -0.48 -5.80
C GLY A 30 15.79 -0.46 -5.44
N LYS A 31 14.95 -1.21 -6.17
CA LYS A 31 13.54 -1.40 -5.84
C LYS A 31 13.38 -2.57 -4.87
N TYR A 32 12.27 -2.58 -4.13
CA TYR A 32 11.93 -3.69 -3.25
C TYR A 32 10.80 -4.52 -3.87
N ILE A 33 10.88 -5.82 -3.70
CA ILE A 33 9.82 -6.77 -4.03
C ILE A 33 9.42 -7.54 -2.77
N ALA A 34 8.13 -7.77 -2.59
CA ALA A 34 7.57 -8.57 -1.53
C ALA A 34 7.22 -9.94 -2.08
N MET A 35 7.87 -10.98 -1.55
CA MET A 35 7.48 -12.36 -1.79
C MET A 35 6.52 -12.79 -0.68
N CYS A 36 5.41 -13.43 -1.05
CA CYS A 36 4.40 -13.92 -0.12
C CYS A 36 4.07 -15.38 -0.39
N ASP A 37 5.09 -16.23 -0.36
CA ASP A 37 4.95 -17.67 -0.53
C ASP A 37 5.05 -18.40 0.83
N PRO A 38 3.92 -18.91 1.37
CA PRO A 38 3.95 -19.65 2.63
C PRO A 38 4.41 -21.11 2.46
N GLU A 39 4.48 -21.63 1.23
CA GLU A 39 4.71 -23.05 0.94
C GLU A 39 6.19 -23.36 0.75
N TYR A 40 7.00 -22.94 1.73
CA TYR A 40 8.47 -22.99 1.68
C TYR A 40 9.02 -24.36 1.24
N ASP A 41 8.63 -25.44 1.92
CA ASP A 41 9.16 -26.78 1.65
C ASP A 41 8.81 -27.28 0.24
N ARG A 42 7.64 -26.88 -0.29
CA ARG A 42 7.19 -27.25 -1.64
C ARG A 42 8.03 -26.54 -2.70
N ASP A 43 8.24 -25.23 -2.51
CA ASP A 43 8.81 -24.36 -3.53
C ASP A 43 10.33 -24.14 -3.36
N TYR A 44 10.95 -24.64 -2.28
CA TYR A 44 12.37 -24.46 -2.00
C TYR A 44 13.28 -24.80 -3.18
N ASN A 45 13.25 -26.04 -3.66
CA ASN A 45 14.12 -26.47 -4.77
C ASN A 45 13.86 -25.68 -6.05
N LYS A 46 12.59 -25.35 -6.30
CA LYS A 46 12.18 -24.56 -7.45
C LYS A 46 12.74 -23.15 -7.38
N ILE A 47 12.62 -22.48 -6.23
CA ILE A 47 13.16 -21.14 -6.00
C ILE A 47 14.69 -21.16 -6.08
N MET A 48 15.37 -22.13 -5.45
CA MET A 48 16.83 -22.28 -5.55
C MET A 48 17.29 -22.42 -7.01
N GLY A 49 16.59 -23.22 -7.81
CA GLY A 49 16.86 -23.33 -9.25
C GLY A 49 16.63 -22.02 -10.01
N LEU A 50 15.51 -21.33 -9.76
CA LEU A 50 15.20 -20.04 -10.41
C LEU A 50 16.27 -18.99 -10.16
N ILE A 51 16.81 -18.93 -8.93
CA ILE A 51 17.83 -17.95 -8.55
C ILE A 51 19.27 -18.39 -8.88
N GLY A 52 19.43 -19.50 -9.62
CA GLY A 52 20.74 -20.01 -10.06
C GLY A 52 21.59 -20.62 -8.95
N ARG A 53 20.93 -21.16 -7.91
CA ARG A 53 21.54 -21.88 -6.78
C ARG A 53 21.22 -23.38 -6.83
N ASP A 54 21.44 -23.99 -8.00
CA ASP A 54 21.28 -25.44 -8.17
C ASP A 54 22.15 -26.26 -7.17
N ASP A 55 23.24 -25.66 -6.67
CA ASP A 55 24.10 -26.22 -5.64
C ASP A 55 23.41 -26.39 -4.27
N LEU A 56 22.30 -25.70 -4.05
CA LEU A 56 21.50 -25.76 -2.82
C LEU A 56 20.23 -26.61 -2.94
N ILE A 57 19.94 -27.17 -4.12
CA ILE A 57 18.81 -28.09 -4.29
C ILE A 57 18.99 -29.28 -3.34
N ASP A 58 17.92 -29.61 -2.60
CA ASP A 58 17.88 -30.64 -1.56
C ASP A 58 18.89 -30.44 -0.41
N ASP A 59 19.43 -29.23 -0.20
CA ASP A 59 20.34 -28.98 0.92
C ASP A 59 19.62 -29.28 2.25
N PRO A 60 20.10 -30.29 3.02
CA PRO A 60 19.42 -30.74 4.22
C PRO A 60 19.37 -29.68 5.33
N LYS A 61 20.16 -28.61 5.24
CA LYS A 61 20.12 -27.48 6.16
C LYS A 61 18.92 -26.57 5.92
N TYR A 62 18.52 -26.39 4.67
CA TYR A 62 17.62 -25.32 4.27
C TYR A 62 16.32 -25.82 3.67
N VAL A 63 16.25 -27.03 3.11
CA VAL A 63 15.08 -27.54 2.36
C VAL A 63 13.79 -27.67 3.18
N ASN A 64 13.90 -27.79 4.51
CA ASN A 64 12.76 -27.90 5.41
C ASN A 64 12.69 -26.70 6.36
N CYS A 65 11.61 -25.95 6.27
CA CYS A 65 11.41 -24.70 7.00
C CYS A 65 11.51 -24.91 8.52
N VAL A 66 10.87 -25.95 9.05
CA VAL A 66 10.87 -26.23 10.50
C VAL A 66 12.28 -26.50 11.01
N LYS A 67 13.03 -27.41 10.38
CA LYS A 67 14.42 -27.72 10.76
C LYS A 67 15.35 -26.51 10.62
N MET A 68 15.18 -25.73 9.56
CA MET A 68 15.93 -24.49 9.36
C MET A 68 15.67 -23.49 10.51
N ASN A 69 14.41 -23.33 10.92
CA ASN A 69 14.02 -22.49 12.06
C ASN A 69 14.60 -22.98 13.39
N GLU A 70 14.52 -24.29 13.68
CA GLU A 70 15.10 -24.89 14.89
C GLU A 70 16.61 -24.67 14.98
N ALA A 71 17.29 -24.65 13.83
CA ALA A 71 18.71 -24.39 13.72
C ALA A 71 19.08 -22.89 13.64
N ASN A 72 18.10 -21.98 13.62
CA ASN A 72 18.27 -20.53 13.45
C ASN A 72 19.02 -20.13 12.17
N LEU A 73 18.75 -20.83 11.05
CA LEU A 73 19.43 -20.63 9.77
C LEU A 73 18.69 -19.68 8.81
N ASN A 74 17.57 -19.08 9.25
CA ASN A 74 16.72 -18.22 8.43
C ASN A 74 17.49 -17.07 7.79
N ALA A 75 18.36 -16.41 8.55
CA ALA A 75 19.16 -15.28 8.08
C ALA A 75 20.10 -15.67 6.93
N GLU A 76 20.58 -16.92 6.89
CA GLU A 76 21.43 -17.42 5.80
C GLU A 76 20.64 -17.54 4.50
N VAL A 77 19.43 -18.12 4.55
CA VAL A 77 18.54 -18.21 3.39
C VAL A 77 18.10 -16.83 2.93
N VAL A 78 17.83 -15.90 3.85
CA VAL A 78 17.56 -14.50 3.50
C VAL A 78 18.75 -13.87 2.78
N GLY A 79 19.98 -14.11 3.24
CA GLY A 79 21.20 -13.65 2.57
C GLY A 79 21.40 -14.25 1.17
N ILE A 80 21.11 -15.54 0.99
CA ILE A 80 21.14 -16.21 -0.32
C ILE A 80 20.17 -15.54 -1.30
N MET A 81 18.95 -15.25 -0.84
CA MET A 81 17.94 -14.54 -1.63
C MET A 81 18.37 -13.10 -1.94
N ASP A 82 18.93 -12.37 -0.96
CA ASP A 82 19.45 -11.01 -1.16
C ASP A 82 20.54 -10.99 -2.25
N GLU A 83 21.52 -11.90 -2.15
CA GLU A 83 22.63 -11.97 -3.11
C GLU A 83 22.17 -12.29 -4.53
N ALA A 84 21.14 -13.11 -4.67
CA ALA A 84 20.61 -13.46 -5.98
C ALA A 84 19.75 -12.34 -6.57
N LEU A 85 18.84 -11.76 -5.79
CA LEU A 85 17.93 -10.72 -6.25
C LEU A 85 18.64 -9.39 -6.52
N ALA A 86 19.72 -9.10 -5.80
CA ALA A 86 20.58 -7.94 -6.07
C ALA A 86 21.27 -7.99 -7.45
N LYS A 87 21.27 -9.14 -8.13
CA LYS A 87 21.83 -9.30 -9.49
C LYS A 87 20.79 -9.12 -10.60
N MET A 88 19.52 -8.93 -10.24
CA MET A 88 18.41 -8.78 -11.17
C MET A 88 17.79 -7.39 -11.00
N THR A 89 17.20 -6.86 -12.06
CA THR A 89 16.22 -5.77 -11.94
C THR A 89 14.92 -6.29 -11.34
N SER A 90 14.10 -5.39 -10.79
CA SER A 90 12.75 -5.73 -10.32
C SER A 90 11.89 -6.37 -11.41
N GLU A 91 11.96 -5.88 -12.64
CA GLU A 91 11.21 -6.42 -13.78
C GLU A 91 11.61 -7.86 -14.12
N GLU A 92 12.91 -8.15 -14.15
CA GLU A 92 13.44 -9.50 -14.40
C GLU A 92 13.00 -10.48 -13.31
N ALA A 93 13.13 -10.07 -12.03
CA ALA A 93 12.70 -10.89 -10.91
C ALA A 93 11.19 -11.18 -10.97
N LEU A 94 10.35 -10.14 -11.12
CA LEU A 94 8.90 -10.30 -11.22
C LEU A 94 8.51 -11.24 -12.35
N LYS A 95 9.12 -11.09 -13.53
CA LYS A 95 8.87 -11.98 -14.67
C LYS A 95 9.26 -13.42 -14.36
N LEU A 96 10.47 -13.64 -13.84
CA LEU A 96 11.02 -14.96 -13.51
C LEU A 96 10.10 -15.74 -12.56
N PHE A 97 9.72 -15.12 -11.44
CA PHE A 97 8.89 -15.78 -10.43
C PHE A 97 7.43 -15.91 -10.89
N LYS A 98 6.87 -14.93 -11.60
CA LYS A 98 5.50 -15.00 -12.14
C LYS A 98 5.35 -16.12 -13.17
N ASP A 99 6.29 -16.26 -14.10
CA ASP A 99 6.29 -17.35 -15.10
C ASP A 99 6.42 -18.72 -14.43
N ALA A 100 7.06 -18.78 -13.25
CA ALA A 100 7.13 -19.97 -12.43
C ALA A 100 5.91 -20.16 -11.51
N GLY A 101 4.98 -19.21 -11.42
CA GLY A 101 3.83 -19.29 -10.49
C GLY A 101 4.21 -19.13 -9.02
N ILE A 102 5.27 -18.37 -8.72
CA ILE A 102 5.67 -17.99 -7.36
C ILE A 102 5.10 -16.59 -7.06
N PRO A 103 4.37 -16.39 -5.95
CA PRO A 103 3.71 -15.13 -5.64
C PRO A 103 4.71 -14.06 -5.17
N ILE A 104 4.90 -13.04 -6.00
CA ILE A 104 5.77 -11.90 -5.74
C ILE A 104 5.20 -10.64 -6.37
N GLU A 105 5.34 -9.50 -5.69
CA GLU A 105 4.84 -8.19 -6.16
C GLU A 105 5.84 -7.08 -5.84
N PRO A 106 5.87 -5.98 -6.62
CA PRO A 106 6.69 -4.82 -6.29
C PRO A 106 6.16 -4.12 -5.04
N CYS A 107 7.06 -3.66 -4.17
CA CYS A 107 6.73 -2.70 -3.12
C CYS A 107 6.59 -1.31 -3.76
N GLN A 108 5.39 -1.01 -4.28
CA GLN A 108 5.10 0.25 -4.96
C GLN A 108 5.29 1.47 -4.04
N THR A 109 5.88 2.52 -4.59
CA THR A 109 5.91 3.86 -4.01
C THR A 109 4.65 4.64 -4.37
N PRO A 110 4.34 5.75 -3.68
CA PRO A 110 3.21 6.60 -4.05
C PRO A 110 3.25 7.12 -5.49
N LEU A 111 4.45 7.29 -6.08
CA LEU A 111 4.58 7.72 -7.48
C LEU A 111 4.23 6.60 -8.46
N ASP A 112 4.65 5.36 -8.16
CA ASP A 112 4.32 4.19 -8.99
C ASP A 112 2.79 4.01 -9.11
N VAL A 113 2.04 4.31 -8.04
CA VAL A 113 0.57 4.22 -8.02
C VAL A 113 -0.09 5.16 -9.05
N TYR A 114 0.51 6.32 -9.32
CA TYR A 114 -0.04 7.25 -10.32
C TYR A 114 0.22 6.81 -11.76
N GLU A 115 1.20 5.93 -11.98
CA GLU A 115 1.55 5.39 -13.30
C GLU A 115 0.85 4.05 -13.59
N ASP A 116 0.27 3.42 -12.56
CA ASP A 116 -0.43 2.14 -12.69
C ASP A 116 -1.78 2.30 -13.41
N GLN A 117 -1.90 1.69 -14.59
CA GLN A 117 -3.12 1.76 -15.38
C GLN A 117 -4.33 1.15 -14.65
N ASN A 118 -4.14 0.10 -13.83
CA ASN A 118 -5.24 -0.51 -13.08
C ASN A 118 -5.84 0.46 -12.07
N VAL A 119 -5.04 1.37 -11.52
CA VAL A 119 -5.53 2.38 -10.57
C VAL A 119 -6.56 3.30 -11.22
N TRP A 120 -6.36 3.63 -12.49
CA TRP A 120 -7.25 4.48 -13.26
C TRP A 120 -8.42 3.70 -13.87
N ASP A 121 -8.17 2.52 -14.41
CA ASP A 121 -9.21 1.69 -15.04
C ASP A 121 -10.26 1.19 -14.04
N ASN A 122 -9.86 1.04 -12.77
CA ASN A 122 -10.75 0.60 -11.69
C ASN A 122 -11.22 1.75 -10.81
N ASP A 123 -11.01 3.01 -11.21
CA ASP A 123 -11.39 4.20 -10.44
C ASP A 123 -10.87 4.17 -8.98
N TYR A 124 -9.72 3.55 -8.70
CA TYR A 124 -9.13 3.55 -7.35
C TYR A 124 -8.60 4.94 -6.99
N LEU A 125 -8.10 5.66 -7.99
CA LEU A 125 -7.90 7.10 -7.93
C LEU A 125 -8.75 7.80 -8.97
N VAL A 126 -9.26 8.97 -8.61
CA VAL A 126 -9.94 9.88 -9.53
C VAL A 126 -9.29 11.26 -9.48
N LYS A 127 -9.42 12.00 -10.59
CA LYS A 127 -8.96 13.39 -10.68
C LYS A 127 -10.12 14.34 -10.40
N ILE A 128 -9.98 15.16 -9.38
CA ILE A 128 -10.91 16.25 -9.07
C ILE A 128 -10.29 17.57 -9.48
N LYS A 129 -11.07 18.40 -10.18
CA LYS A 129 -10.71 19.77 -10.50
C LYS A 129 -11.05 20.70 -9.33
N TYR A 130 -10.03 21.15 -8.60
CA TYR A 130 -10.15 22.30 -7.69
C TYR A 130 -9.92 23.61 -8.45
N PRO A 131 -10.35 24.77 -7.93
CA PRO A 131 -10.12 26.07 -8.58
C PRO A 131 -8.65 26.34 -8.91
N GLU A 132 -7.73 25.91 -8.04
CA GLU A 132 -6.30 26.22 -8.15
C GLU A 132 -5.54 25.18 -8.98
N ALA A 133 -5.95 23.91 -8.96
CA ALA A 133 -5.33 22.82 -9.72
C ALA A 133 -6.10 21.50 -9.59
N GLU A 134 -5.74 20.51 -10.41
CA GLU A 134 -6.25 19.15 -10.25
C GLU A 134 -5.61 18.44 -9.05
N ARG A 135 -6.36 17.54 -8.42
CA ARG A 135 -5.91 16.69 -7.32
C ARG A 135 -6.37 15.25 -7.56
N ASN A 136 -5.47 14.31 -7.31
CA ASN A 136 -5.81 12.90 -7.25
C ASN A 136 -6.35 12.60 -5.85
N ILE A 137 -7.47 11.89 -5.76
CA ILE A 137 -7.98 11.39 -4.48
C ILE A 137 -8.28 9.90 -4.57
N PRO A 138 -8.16 9.14 -3.46
CA PRO A 138 -8.64 7.77 -3.41
C PRO A 138 -10.17 7.72 -3.35
N THR A 139 -10.73 6.67 -3.94
CA THR A 139 -12.16 6.38 -3.88
C THR A 139 -12.47 5.34 -2.81
N ALA A 140 -13.75 4.95 -2.69
CA ALA A 140 -14.14 3.89 -1.77
C ALA A 140 -13.48 2.56 -2.19
N PRO A 141 -12.83 1.82 -1.26
CA PRO A 141 -12.09 0.59 -1.58
C PRO A 141 -13.01 -0.58 -1.93
N ILE A 142 -14.33 -0.39 -1.87
CA ILE A 142 -15.34 -1.38 -2.19
C ILE A 142 -16.29 -0.73 -3.20
N GLN A 143 -16.47 -1.39 -4.33
CA GLN A 143 -17.36 -0.98 -5.41
C GLN A 143 -18.50 -1.99 -5.52
N PHE A 144 -19.70 -1.49 -5.80
CA PHE A 144 -20.90 -2.31 -5.98
C PHE A 144 -21.47 -2.06 -7.36
N ASP A 145 -21.69 -3.12 -8.13
CA ASP A 145 -22.32 -3.04 -9.46
C ASP A 145 -23.70 -2.37 -9.41
N SER A 146 -24.42 -2.50 -8.29
CA SER A 146 -25.74 -1.89 -8.09
C SER A 146 -25.72 -0.42 -7.68
N VAL A 147 -24.55 0.16 -7.39
CA VAL A 147 -24.42 1.54 -6.90
C VAL A 147 -23.55 2.32 -7.88
N PRO A 148 -24.07 3.40 -8.51
CA PRO A 148 -23.25 4.21 -9.39
C PRO A 148 -22.08 4.82 -8.61
N ALA A 149 -20.95 5.03 -9.28
CA ALA A 149 -19.83 5.74 -8.69
C ALA A 149 -20.29 7.12 -8.19
N PRO A 150 -19.89 7.55 -6.99
CA PRO A 150 -20.27 8.84 -6.47
C PRO A 150 -19.67 9.96 -7.33
N GLU A 151 -20.39 11.08 -7.44
CA GLU A 151 -19.81 12.29 -8.02
C GLU A 151 -18.83 12.91 -7.01
N PHE A 152 -17.61 13.16 -7.45
CA PHE A 152 -16.57 13.75 -6.63
C PHE A 152 -16.45 15.24 -6.92
N ILE A 153 -17.01 16.05 -6.03
CA ILE A 153 -16.92 17.52 -6.08
C ILE A 153 -15.99 18.05 -4.99
N PRO A 154 -15.21 19.12 -5.25
CA PRO A 154 -14.49 19.83 -4.21
C PRO A 154 -15.43 20.27 -3.09
N THR A 155 -14.99 20.12 -1.84
CA THR A 155 -15.67 20.77 -0.72
C THR A 155 -15.56 22.29 -0.86
N GLY A 156 -16.60 23.02 -0.44
CA GLY A 156 -16.52 24.47 -0.31
C GLY A 156 -15.49 24.90 0.74
N LYS A 157 -15.22 26.20 0.82
CA LYS A 157 -14.33 26.76 1.84
C LYS A 157 -14.99 26.66 3.23
N LEU A 158 -14.22 26.96 4.28
CA LEU A 158 -14.75 26.98 5.65
C LEU A 158 -15.99 27.89 5.72
N GLY A 159 -17.09 27.40 6.31
CA GLY A 159 -18.34 28.17 6.48
C GLY A 159 -19.18 28.33 5.21
N SER A 160 -18.82 27.71 4.08
CA SER A 160 -19.57 27.80 2.82
C SER A 160 -21.03 27.32 2.93
N SER A 161 -21.31 26.33 3.77
CA SER A 161 -22.66 25.80 4.00
C SER A 161 -23.40 26.45 5.19
N THR A 162 -22.81 27.43 5.89
CA THR A 162 -23.41 28.00 7.12
C THR A 162 -24.82 28.53 6.88
N VAL A 163 -25.00 29.37 5.86
CA VAL A 163 -26.29 30.00 5.55
C VAL A 163 -27.33 28.96 5.10
N GLU A 164 -26.92 28.00 4.28
CA GLU A 164 -27.79 26.93 3.77
C GLU A 164 -28.33 26.08 4.93
N VAL A 165 -27.44 25.58 5.79
CA VAL A 165 -27.81 24.76 6.95
C VAL A 165 -28.70 25.55 7.93
N MET A 166 -28.42 26.83 8.17
CA MET A 166 -29.29 27.64 9.02
C MET A 166 -30.70 27.80 8.44
N ARG A 167 -30.83 27.95 7.10
CA ARG A 167 -32.15 27.97 6.46
C ARG A 167 -32.88 26.63 6.59
N GLU A 168 -32.19 25.51 6.41
CA GLU A 168 -32.76 24.17 6.60
C GLU A 168 -33.26 23.94 8.03
N LEU A 169 -32.56 24.53 9.02
CA LEU A 169 -32.96 24.49 10.42
C LEU A 169 -34.10 25.46 10.78
N GLY A 170 -34.56 26.28 9.83
CA GLY A 170 -35.72 27.17 10.00
C GLY A 170 -35.40 28.57 10.51
N TYR A 171 -34.14 29.01 10.46
CA TYR A 171 -33.80 30.41 10.76
C TYR A 171 -34.22 31.33 9.61
N SER A 172 -34.80 32.48 9.96
CA SER A 172 -35.10 33.54 9.00
C SER A 172 -33.81 34.23 8.49
N ASP A 173 -33.87 34.83 7.30
CA ASP A 173 -32.74 35.57 6.74
C ASP A 173 -32.25 36.68 7.70
N ASP A 174 -33.16 37.35 8.41
CA ASP A 174 -32.82 38.38 9.41
C ASP A 174 -32.00 37.81 10.59
N GLN A 175 -32.38 36.64 11.10
CA GLN A 175 -31.63 35.96 12.17
C GLN A 175 -30.25 35.50 11.69
N ILE A 176 -30.16 35.02 10.45
CA ILE A 176 -28.89 34.61 9.84
C ILE A 176 -27.96 35.81 9.69
N GLN A 177 -28.45 36.94 9.16
CA GLN A 177 -27.65 38.15 9.02
C GLN A 177 -27.19 38.71 10.37
N ALA A 178 -28.07 38.67 11.40
CA ALA A 178 -27.69 39.10 12.75
C ALA A 178 -26.55 38.23 13.32
N ALA A 179 -26.64 36.91 13.17
CA ALA A 179 -25.63 35.97 13.67
C ALA A 179 -24.30 36.05 12.89
N LEU A 180 -24.33 36.39 11.60
CA LEU A 180 -23.13 36.69 10.82
C LEU A 180 -22.49 38.01 11.26
N ALA A 181 -23.31 39.04 11.53
CA ALA A 181 -22.84 40.37 11.89
C ALA A 181 -22.23 40.43 13.30
N ASP A 182 -22.76 39.66 14.26
CA ASP A 182 -22.25 39.59 15.63
C ASP A 182 -21.15 38.53 15.83
N GLY A 183 -20.85 37.74 14.78
CA GLY A 183 -19.80 36.72 14.80
C GLY A 183 -20.19 35.42 15.51
N SER A 184 -21.46 35.23 15.86
CA SER A 184 -21.98 33.96 16.40
C SER A 184 -21.82 32.81 15.41
N VAL A 185 -21.88 33.12 14.11
CA VAL A 185 -21.52 32.21 13.01
C VAL A 185 -20.60 32.92 12.01
N THR A 186 -19.86 32.14 11.23
CA THR A 186 -19.04 32.64 10.12
C THR A 186 -19.53 32.07 8.80
N GLY A 187 -19.54 32.92 7.76
CA GLY A 187 -19.81 32.51 6.39
C GLY A 187 -18.56 31.94 5.71
N GLU A 188 -18.61 31.87 4.38
CA GLU A 188 -17.46 31.44 3.57
C GLU A 188 -16.21 32.26 3.92
N THR A 189 -15.16 31.58 4.36
CA THR A 189 -13.87 32.17 4.75
C THR A 189 -12.77 31.61 3.86
N SER A 190 -11.94 32.47 3.26
CA SER A 190 -10.84 32.01 2.40
C SER A 190 -9.65 31.48 3.20
N LEU A 191 -8.78 30.70 2.54
CA LEU A 191 -7.56 30.23 3.17
C LEU A 191 -6.66 31.42 3.54
N ASP A 192 -6.56 32.43 2.66
CA ASP A 192 -5.79 33.65 2.89
C ASP A 192 -6.25 34.37 4.16
N ASP A 193 -7.58 34.46 4.39
CA ASP A 193 -8.14 35.06 5.61
C ASP A 193 -7.80 34.26 6.89
N LEU A 194 -7.59 32.94 6.76
CA LEU A 194 -7.26 32.06 7.89
C LEU A 194 -5.77 32.08 8.25
N VAL A 195 -4.89 32.24 7.26
CA VAL A 195 -3.43 32.17 7.47
C VAL A 195 -2.77 33.53 7.65
N GLY A 196 -3.43 34.63 7.26
CA GLY A 196 -3.00 36.01 7.52
C GLY A 196 -2.05 36.58 6.49
#